data_AF-A0A7M2CC82-F1
#
_entry.id   AF-A0A7M2CC82-F1
#
_cell.length_a   1.000
_cell.length_b   1.000
_cell.length_c   1.000
_cell.angle_alpha   90.00
_cell.angle_beta   90.00
_cell.angle_gamma   90.00
#
_symmetry.space_group_name_H-M   'P 1'
#
loop_
_entity.id
_entity.type
_entity.pdbx_description
1 polymer ?
#
loop_
_entity_poly.entity_id
_entity_poly.type
_entity_poly.pdbx_seq_one_letter_code
_entity_poly.pdbx_strand_id
1 'polypeptide(L)'
;MTNSELLPYATEFVFTPAGTDRKDPDTRHFRVTVTWRGEDTWAVTWMGECWNGTEWEWEPSPSSREEDFLARCRFTLEEACTHARALADTVMPNGATFAQWQARRAAMQEAGGQ
;
A
#
# COMPACT_ATOMS: atom_id res chain seq x y z
N MET A 1 -27.09 2.98 -4.68
CA MET A 1 -25.72 3.46 -4.83
C MET A 1 -24.79 2.27 -4.75
N THR A 2 -24.19 1.92 -5.87
CA THR A 2 -23.25 0.80 -6.05
C THR A 2 -21.83 1.32 -5.87
N ASN A 3 -20.86 0.40 -5.69
CA ASN A 3 -19.45 0.77 -5.61
C ASN A 3 -18.98 1.50 -6.89
N SER A 4 -19.47 1.09 -8.06
CA SER A 4 -19.12 1.71 -9.34
C SER A 4 -19.59 3.16 -9.44
N GLU A 5 -20.73 3.50 -8.86
CA GLU A 5 -21.26 4.87 -8.82
C GLU A 5 -20.44 5.77 -7.86
N LEU A 6 -19.70 5.19 -6.92
CA LEU A 6 -18.86 5.91 -5.97
C LEU A 6 -17.42 6.11 -6.46
N LEU A 7 -16.96 5.34 -7.45
CA LEU A 7 -15.59 5.41 -7.96
C LEU A 7 -15.14 6.82 -8.37
N PRO A 8 -15.97 7.66 -9.04
CA PRO A 8 -15.57 9.02 -9.38
C PRO A 8 -15.32 9.94 -8.18
N TYR A 9 -15.80 9.56 -6.99
CA TYR A 9 -15.65 10.31 -5.74
C TYR A 9 -14.64 9.67 -4.80
N ALA A 10 -14.04 8.54 -5.18
CA ALA A 10 -13.05 7.88 -4.36
C ALA A 10 -11.83 8.79 -4.22
N THR A 11 -11.34 8.94 -2.99
CA THR A 11 -10.08 9.64 -2.67
C THR A 11 -9.01 8.67 -2.20
N GLU A 12 -9.36 7.39 -2.06
CA GLU A 12 -8.48 6.34 -1.58
C GLU A 12 -8.82 5.00 -2.24
N PHE A 13 -7.78 4.27 -2.64
CA PHE A 13 -7.86 2.87 -3.02
C PHE A 13 -6.87 2.04 -2.20
N VAL A 14 -7.33 0.92 -1.66
CA VAL A 14 -6.52 0.05 -0.82
C VAL A 14 -6.25 -1.27 -1.54
N PHE A 15 -4.97 -1.62 -1.64
CA PHE A 15 -4.48 -2.86 -2.22
C PHE A 15 -3.92 -3.73 -1.10
N THR A 16 -4.27 -5.02 -1.12
CA THR A 16 -3.79 -6.02 -0.16
C THR A 16 -3.10 -7.15 -0.93
N PRO A 17 -2.19 -7.90 -0.28
CA PRO A 17 -1.54 -9.04 -0.91
C PRO A 17 -2.55 -10.02 -1.53
N ALA A 18 -2.19 -10.68 -2.63
CA ALA A 18 -3.06 -11.61 -3.31
C ALA A 18 -3.48 -12.77 -2.39
N GLY A 19 -4.76 -13.17 -2.47
CA GLY A 19 -5.30 -14.26 -1.65
C GLY A 19 -5.55 -13.91 -0.17
N THR A 20 -5.42 -12.64 0.22
CA THR A 20 -5.76 -12.17 1.57
C THR A 20 -7.26 -12.04 1.80
N ASP A 21 -7.71 -12.37 3.01
CA ASP A 21 -8.96 -11.83 3.53
C ASP A 21 -8.71 -10.40 4.02
N ARG A 22 -9.46 -9.44 3.48
CA ARG A 22 -9.40 -8.02 3.90
C ARG A 22 -9.87 -7.82 5.34
N LYS A 23 -10.60 -8.78 5.92
CA LYS A 23 -11.06 -8.75 7.31
C LYS A 23 -10.01 -9.27 8.29
N ASP A 24 -8.98 -9.95 7.80
CA ASP A 24 -7.88 -10.40 8.66
C ASP A 24 -7.15 -9.16 9.23
N PRO A 25 -7.12 -8.99 10.56
CA PRO A 25 -6.47 -7.84 11.19
C PRO A 25 -4.99 -7.74 10.85
N ASP A 26 -4.32 -8.82 10.48
CA ASP A 26 -2.90 -8.82 10.15
C ASP A 26 -2.62 -8.28 8.75
N THR A 27 -3.55 -8.48 7.79
CA THR A 27 -3.48 -7.97 6.42
C THR A 27 -3.25 -6.45 6.38
N ARG A 28 -3.72 -5.72 7.40
CA ARG A 28 -3.60 -4.25 7.47
C ARG A 28 -2.15 -3.74 7.41
N HIS A 29 -1.16 -4.52 7.85
CA HIS A 29 0.24 -4.10 7.86
C HIS A 29 0.92 -4.24 6.49
N PHE A 30 0.29 -5.00 5.59
CA PHE A 30 0.77 -5.28 4.23
C PHE A 30 -0.01 -4.49 3.17
N ARG A 31 -0.91 -3.61 3.59
CA ARG A 31 -1.73 -2.83 2.64
C ARG A 31 -0.91 -1.70 2.03
N VAL A 32 -1.06 -1.53 0.72
CA VAL A 32 -0.55 -0.36 -0.01
C VAL A 32 -1.75 0.50 -0.39
N THR A 33 -1.65 1.80 -0.16
CA THR A 33 -2.75 2.73 -0.35
C THR A 33 -2.43 3.74 -1.44
N VAL A 34 -3.35 3.92 -2.38
CA VAL A 34 -3.34 5.00 -3.37
C VAL A 34 -4.23 6.11 -2.84
N THR A 35 -3.67 7.28 -2.55
CA THR A 35 -4.38 8.40 -1.93
C THR A 35 -4.34 9.62 -2.85
N TRP A 36 -5.49 10.25 -3.05
CA TRP A 36 -5.62 11.49 -3.83
C TRP A 36 -4.93 12.65 -3.11
N ARG A 37 -4.18 13.47 -3.86
CA ARG A 37 -3.41 14.60 -3.33
C ARG A 37 -3.77 15.95 -3.95
N GLY A 38 -4.84 16.00 -4.76
CA GLY A 38 -5.29 17.21 -5.47
C GLY A 38 -4.91 17.18 -6.95
N GLU A 39 -5.60 17.98 -7.77
CA GLU A 39 -5.24 18.25 -9.18
C GLU A 39 -4.92 16.99 -10.01
N ASP A 40 -5.75 15.95 -9.87
CA ASP A 40 -5.58 14.63 -10.50
C ASP A 40 -4.29 13.86 -10.17
N THR A 41 -3.57 14.30 -9.13
CA THR A 41 -2.37 13.62 -8.63
C THR A 41 -2.68 12.67 -7.49
N TRP A 42 -1.98 11.54 -7.50
CA TRP A 42 -2.14 10.45 -6.56
C TRP A 42 -0.78 10.02 -6.02
N ALA A 43 -0.74 9.64 -4.74
CA ALA A 43 0.45 9.08 -4.11
C ALA A 43 0.19 7.61 -3.76
N VAL A 44 1.19 6.76 -4.02
CA VAL A 44 1.21 5.38 -3.52
C VAL A 44 1.95 5.40 -2.18
N THR A 45 1.30 4.90 -1.12
CA THR A 45 1.76 5.05 0.25
C THR A 45 1.74 3.73 1.02
N TRP A 46 2.69 3.59 1.94
CA TRP A 46 2.77 2.46 2.87
C TRP A 46 3.52 2.91 4.13
N MET A 47 2.93 2.70 5.31
CA MET A 47 3.56 2.98 6.62
C MET A 47 4.19 4.39 6.79
N GLY A 48 3.65 5.40 6.11
CA GLY A 48 4.17 6.78 6.16
C GLY A 48 5.23 7.10 5.09
N GLU A 49 5.55 6.13 4.24
CA GLU A 49 6.41 6.27 3.07
C GLU A 49 5.58 6.47 1.81
N CYS A 50 6.16 7.15 0.83
CA CYS A 50 5.67 7.30 -0.53
C CYS A 50 6.55 6.51 -1.51
N TRP A 51 5.94 5.88 -2.49
CA TRP A 51 6.68 5.29 -3.61
C TRP A 51 7.10 6.38 -4.60
N ASN A 52 8.38 6.38 -4.99
CA ASN A 52 8.92 7.34 -5.97
C ASN A 52 9.02 6.77 -7.39
N GLY A 53 8.52 5.54 -7.63
CA GLY A 53 8.70 4.79 -8.88
C GLY A 53 9.72 3.65 -8.79
N THR A 54 10.65 3.72 -7.83
CA THR A 54 11.80 2.81 -7.69
C THR A 54 12.05 2.31 -6.27
N GLU A 55 11.81 3.15 -5.27
CA GLU A 55 11.98 2.84 -3.85
C GLU A 55 10.96 3.60 -2.99
N TRP A 56 10.88 3.20 -1.72
CA TRP A 56 10.08 3.87 -0.71
C TRP A 56 10.90 5.02 -0.10
N GLU A 57 10.35 6.23 -0.12
CA GLU A 57 10.90 7.41 0.54
C GLU A 57 9.94 7.86 1.66
N TRP A 58 10.46 8.25 2.83
CA TRP A 58 9.62 8.86 3.89
C TRP A 58 8.94 10.13 3.34
N GLU A 59 7.67 10.41 3.68
CA GLU A 59 6.83 11.49 3.09
C GLU A 59 7.12 13.00 3.41
N PRO A 60 8.27 13.54 3.81
CA PRO A 60 8.36 14.84 4.54
C PRO A 60 7.17 15.41 5.36
N SER A 61 7.46 16.39 6.22
CA SER A 61 6.36 17.22 6.77
C SER A 61 5.69 17.99 5.62
N PRO A 62 4.38 18.33 5.69
CA PRO A 62 3.69 19.03 4.61
C PRO A 62 4.38 20.33 4.17
N SER A 63 4.99 21.07 5.09
CA SER A 63 5.74 22.30 4.81
C SER A 63 7.14 22.07 4.23
N SER A 64 7.64 20.84 4.25
CA SER A 64 8.96 20.43 3.75
C SER A 64 8.86 19.55 2.50
N ARG A 65 7.69 19.44 1.88
CA ARG A 65 7.52 18.75 0.60
C ARG A 65 7.95 19.67 -0.53
N GLU A 66 9.19 19.49 -0.95
CA GLU A 66 9.77 20.20 -2.08
C GLU A 66 9.17 19.71 -3.41
N GLU A 67 9.24 20.55 -4.44
CA GLU A 67 8.71 20.24 -5.78
C GLU A 67 9.30 18.95 -6.35
N ASP A 68 10.59 18.69 -6.11
CA ASP A 68 11.27 17.47 -6.55
C ASP A 68 10.67 16.21 -5.93
N PHE A 69 10.30 16.24 -4.65
CA PHE A 69 9.63 15.11 -4.00
C PHE A 69 8.25 14.89 -4.60
N LEU A 70 7.50 15.99 -4.83
CA LEU A 70 6.18 15.91 -5.45
C LEU A 70 6.28 15.35 -6.87
N ALA A 71 7.24 15.79 -7.68
CA ALA A 71 7.41 15.32 -9.04
C ALA A 71 7.72 13.82 -9.14
N ARG A 72 8.45 13.25 -8.17
CA ARG A 72 8.75 11.81 -8.14
C ARG A 72 7.63 10.95 -7.55
N CYS A 73 6.94 11.45 -6.53
CA CYS A 73 5.98 10.68 -5.72
C CYS A 73 4.52 10.99 -6.06
N ARG A 74 4.24 11.64 -7.19
CA ARG A 74 2.89 11.94 -7.66
C ARG A 74 2.69 11.33 -9.04
N PHE A 75 1.63 10.55 -9.16
CA PHE A 75 1.29 9.79 -10.34
C PHE A 75 -0.12 10.12 -10.79
N THR A 76 -0.45 9.74 -12.02
CA THR A 76 -1.85 9.59 -12.40
C THR A 76 -2.50 8.46 -11.59
N LEU A 77 -3.84 8.46 -11.51
CA LEU A 77 -4.56 7.39 -10.81
C LEU A 77 -4.21 6.00 -11.38
N GLU A 78 -4.13 5.87 -12.70
CA GLU A 78 -3.85 4.61 -13.39
C GLU A 78 -2.46 4.06 -13.03
N GLU A 79 -1.43 4.91 -13.11
CA GLU A 79 -0.06 4.57 -12.74
C GLU A 79 0.03 4.20 -11.25
N ALA A 80 -0.60 4.98 -10.38
CA ALA A 80 -0.61 4.72 -8.94
C ALA A 80 -1.24 3.36 -8.62
N CYS A 81 -2.40 3.04 -9.22
CA CYS A 81 -3.04 1.75 -9.05
C CYS A 81 -2.20 0.59 -9.58
N THR A 82 -1.49 0.79 -10.69
CA THR A 82 -0.59 -0.22 -11.27
C THR A 82 0.57 -0.52 -10.33
N HIS A 83 1.25 0.51 -9.83
CA HIS A 83 2.32 0.35 -8.84
C HIS A 83 1.81 -0.30 -7.56
N ALA A 84 0.72 0.21 -6.98
CA ALA A 84 0.19 -0.29 -5.71
C ALA A 84 -0.19 -1.78 -5.79
N ARG A 85 -0.74 -2.23 -6.91
CA ARG A 85 -1.07 -3.64 -7.11
C ARG A 85 0.15 -4.53 -7.16
N ALA A 86 1.25 -4.08 -7.79
CA ALA A 86 2.50 -4.83 -7.83
C ALA A 86 3.20 -4.84 -6.45
N LEU A 87 3.13 -3.73 -5.71
CA LEU A 87 3.83 -3.54 -4.44
C LEU A 87 3.16 -4.24 -3.25
N ALA A 88 1.85 -4.49 -3.31
CA ALA A 88 1.11 -5.07 -2.18
C ALA A 88 1.67 -6.43 -1.72
N ASP A 89 2.21 -7.24 -2.64
CA ASP A 89 2.83 -8.54 -2.33
C ASP A 89 4.29 -8.43 -1.87
N THR A 90 4.93 -7.26 -2.04
CA THR A 90 6.37 -7.09 -1.83
C THR A 90 6.71 -6.29 -0.58
N VAL A 91 5.76 -5.57 0.02
CA VAL A 91 6.01 -4.81 1.26
C VAL A 91 6.37 -5.75 2.41
N MET A 92 7.35 -5.32 3.22
CA MET A 92 7.96 -6.14 4.26
C MET A 92 7.90 -5.49 5.64
N PRO A 93 6.73 -5.40 6.28
CA PRO A 93 6.67 -4.97 7.67
C PRO A 93 7.53 -5.91 8.52
N ASN A 94 8.47 -5.34 9.29
CA ASN A 94 9.43 -6.10 10.09
C ASN A 94 10.27 -7.14 9.29
N GLY A 95 10.58 -6.84 8.02
CA GLY A 95 11.50 -7.63 7.21
C GLY A 95 10.95 -8.95 6.69
N ALA A 96 9.62 -9.09 6.60
CA ALA A 96 8.99 -10.26 5.98
C ALA A 96 7.80 -9.85 5.13
N THR A 97 7.66 -10.47 3.96
CA THR A 97 6.45 -10.37 3.13
C THR A 97 5.28 -11.09 3.78
N PHE A 98 4.07 -10.84 3.29
CA PHE A 98 2.88 -11.49 3.80
C PHE A 98 2.95 -13.03 3.69
N ALA A 99 3.41 -13.53 2.54
CA ALA A 99 3.59 -14.97 2.31
C ALA A 99 4.58 -15.60 3.30
N GLN A 100 5.71 -14.93 3.57
CA GLN A 100 6.69 -15.40 4.55
C GLN A 100 6.12 -15.39 5.97
N TRP A 101 5.37 -14.36 6.33
CA TRP A 101 4.74 -14.26 7.65
C TRP A 101 3.66 -15.34 7.83
N GLN A 102 2.85 -15.62 6.82
CA GLN A 102 1.88 -16.72 6.85
C GLN A 102 2.55 -18.07 7.06
N ALA A 103 3.64 -18.34 6.32
CA ALA A 103 4.39 -19.58 6.46
C ALA A 103 4.96 -19.75 7.88
N ARG A 104 5.50 -18.68 8.47
CA ARG A 104 5.98 -18.69 9.87
C ARG A 104 4.86 -18.99 10.86
N ARG A 105 3.68 -18.40 10.66
CA ARG A 105 2.51 -18.65 11.53
C ARG A 105 2.02 -20.09 11.45
N ALA A 106 1.91 -20.65 10.25
CA ALA A 106 1.50 -22.04 10.07
C ALA A 106 2.47 -22.98 10.80
N ALA A 107 3.79 -22.78 10.63
CA ALA A 107 4.81 -23.57 11.31
C ALA A 107 4.74 -23.46 12.85
N MET A 108 4.43 -22.28 13.39
CA MET A 108 4.26 -22.10 14.84
C MET A 108 3.02 -22.80 15.40
N GLN A 109 1.92 -22.84 14.63
CA GLN A 109 0.70 -23.54 15.04
C GLN A 109 0.89 -25.05 15.06
N GLU A 110 1.64 -25.59 14.08
CA GLU A 110 2.01 -27.00 14.06
C GLU A 110 2.94 -27.37 15.22
N ALA A 111 3.90 -26.50 15.57
CA ALA A 111 4.85 -26.74 16.66
C ALA A 111 4.25 -26.57 18.08
N GLY A 112 3.23 -25.73 18.23
CA GLY A 112 2.54 -25.48 19.50
C GLY A 112 1.33 -26.37 19.77
N GLY A 113 0.98 -27.25 18.82
CA GLY A 113 -0.16 -28.17 18.89
C GLY A 113 0.17 -29.59 19.34
N GLN A 114 1.34 -29.82 19.96
CA GLN A 114 1.74 -31.09 20.58
C GLN A 114 1.72 -31.04 22.11
#